data_AF-A0A5C6QFF6-F1
#
_entry.id   AF-A0A5C6QFF6-F1
#
_cell.length_a   1.000
_cell.length_b   1.000
_cell.length_c   1.000
_cell.angle_alpha   90.00
_cell.angle_beta   90.00
_cell.angle_gamma   90.00
#
_symmetry.space_group_name_H-M   'P 1'
#
loop_
_entity.id
_entity.type
_entity.pdbx_description
1 polymer ?
#
loop_
_entity_poly.entity_id
_entity_poly.type
_entity_poly.pdbx_seq_one_letter_code
_entity_poly.pdbx_strand_id
1 'polypeptide(L)' 'MNYDIGIDVAKDKFDCLWLKDINSLKIKTKVLPNSEQGFQQ' A
#
# COMPACT_ATOMS: atom_id res chain seq x y z
N MET A 1 9.97 17.30 4.12
CA MET A 1 8.56 16.90 3.96
C MET A 1 8.56 15.38 4.07
N ASN A 2 7.96 14.83 5.12
CA ASN A 2 7.97 13.39 5.35
C ASN A 2 6.70 12.79 4.78
N TYR A 3 6.81 11.61 4.18
CA TYR A 3 5.69 10.84 3.66
C TYR A 3 5.68 9.50 4.35
N ASP A 4 4.60 9.18 5.05
CA ASP A 4 4.45 7.89 5.73
C ASP A 4 3.61 6.95 4.86
N ILE A 5 4.18 5.79 4.55
CA ILE A 5 3.56 4.74 3.75
C ILE A 5 3.45 3.48 4.61
N GLY A 6 2.23 2.97 4.74
CA GLY A 6 1.97 1.64 5.30
C GLY A 6 1.84 0.63 4.17
N ILE A 7 2.48 -0.52 4.33
CA ILE A 7 2.43 -1.63 3.37
C ILE A 7 2.05 -2.89 4.13
N ASP A 8 1.08 -3.62 3.60
CA ASP A 8 0.71 -4.96 4.03
C ASP A 8 0.65 -5.90 2.82
N VAL A 9 1.31 -7.05 2.92
CA VAL A 9 1.51 -7.97 1.80
C VAL A 9 0.92 -9.33 2.14
N ALA A 10 0.00 -9.79 1.30
CA ALA A 10 -0.59 -11.11 1.38
C ALA A 10 -0.31 -11.91 0.10
N LYS A 11 -0.69 -13.19 0.10
CA LYS A 11 -0.49 -14.09 -1.05
C LYS A 11 -1.26 -13.61 -2.29
N ASP A 12 -2.47 -13.10 -2.09
CA ASP A 12 -3.44 -12.73 -3.12
C ASP A 12 -3.51 -11.23 -3.42
N LYS A 13 -2.93 -10.38 -2.55
CA LYS A 13 -3.02 -8.93 -2.67
C LYS A 13 -1.87 -8.18 -2.00
N PHE A 14 -1.77 -6.91 -2.37
CA PHE A 14 -0.92 -5.88 -1.80
C PHE A 14 -1.78 -4.70 -1.34
N ASP A 15 -1.77 -4.43 -0.04
CA ASP A 15 -2.48 -3.30 0.57
C ASP A 15 -1.50 -2.15 0.84
N CYS A 16 -1.85 -0.95 0.38
CA CYS A 16 -1.03 0.24 0.54
C CYS A 16 -1.84 1.38 1.17
N LEU A 17 -1.26 2.01 2.19
CA LEU A 17 -1.77 3.21 2.83
C LEU A 17 -0.76 4.33 2.66
N TRP A 18 -1.24 5.50 2.27
CA TRP A 18 -0.48 6.75 2.31
C TRP A 18 -1.12 7.71 3.30
N LEU A 19 -0.38 8.06 4.35
CA LEU A 19 -0.74 9.13 5.27
C LEU A 19 -0.26 10.46 4.68
N LYS A 20 -1.23 11.29 4.27
CA LYS A 20 -0.96 12.58 3.64
C LYS A 20 -0.72 13.69 4.67
N ASP A 21 -1.36 13.57 5.83
CA ASP A 21 -1.25 14.50 6.94
C ASP A 21 -1.53 13.77 8.26
N ILE A 22 -0.53 13.75 9.13
CA ILE A 22 -0.58 13.11 10.46
C ILE A 22 -1.52 13.86 11.43
N ASN A 23 -1.69 15.17 11.27
CA ASN A 23 -2.49 15.97 12.21
C ASN A 23 -3.98 15.80 11.95
N SER A 24 -4.39 15.83 10.68
CA SER A 24 -5.78 15.59 10.27
C SER A 24 -6.12 14.12 10.06
N LEU A 25 -5.14 13.22 10.18
CA LEU A 25 -5.26 11.79 9.86
C LEU A 25 -5.81 11.54 8.45
N LYS A 26 -5.49 12.44 7.51
CA LYS A 26 -5.94 12.32 6.13
C LYS A 26 -5.15 11.21 5.44
N ILE A 27 -5.83 10.11 5.15
CA ILE A 27 -5.24 8.93 4.49
C ILE A 27 -5.78 8.71 3.09
N LYS A 28 -5.01 7.98 2.27
CA LYS A 28 -5.47 7.35 1.04
C LYS A 28 -5.02 5.89 1.05
N THR A 29 -5.93 4.98 0.79
CA THR A 29 -5.63 3.54 0.69
C THR A 29 -5.80 3.05 -0.74
N LYS A 30 -5.11 1.96 -1.07
CA LYS A 30 -5.30 1.21 -2.31
C LYS A 30 -4.98 -0.26 -2.08
N VAL A 31 -5.87 -1.12 -2.54
CA VAL A 31 -5.67 -2.57 -2.61
C VAL A 31 -5.37 -2.92 -4.05
N LEU A 32 -4.30 -3.68 -4.27
CA LEU A 32 -3.91 -4.19 -5.59
C LEU A 32 -3.94 -5.72 -5.53
N PRO A 33 -4.69 -6.41 -6.41
CA PRO A 33 -4.59 -7.86 -6.50
C PRO A 33 -3.21 -8.25 -7.01
N ASN A 34 -2.65 -9.32 -6.46
CA ASN A 34 -1.41 -9.88 -7.00
C ASN A 34 -1.70 -10.53 -8.35
N SER A 35 -0.70 -10.49 -9.24
CA SER A 35 -0.72 -11.23 -10.49
C SER A 35 0.60 -11.98 -10.65
N GLU A 36 0.57 -13.06 -11.44
CA GLU A 36 1.78 -13.81 -11.79
C GLU A 36 2.67 -13.05 -12.81
N GLN A 37 2.29 -11.82 -13.18
CA GLN A 37 2.99 -11.06 -14.19
C GLN A 37 4.41 -10.70 -13.71
N GLY A 38 5.42 -11.28 -14.36
CA GLY A 38 6.82 -11.10 -13.97
C GLY A 38 7.27 -11.96 -12.79
N PHE A 39 6.43 -12.87 -12.30
CA PHE A 39 6.83 -13.86 -11.30
C PHE A 39 7.64 -14.99 -11.98
N GLN A 40 8.90 -15.17 -11.55
CA GLN A 40 9.73 -16.33 -11.88
C GLN A 40 10.11 -17.02 -10.56
N GLN A 41 9.85 -18.33 -10.49
CA GLN A 41 10.12 -19.17 -9.32
C GLN A 41 11.58 -19.62 -9.25
#